data_AF-A0A0L0MF91-F1
#
_entry.id   AF-A0A0L0MF91-F1
#
_cell.length_a   1.000
_cell.length_b   1.000
_cell.length_c   1.000
_cell.angle_alpha   90.00
_cell.angle_beta   90.00
_cell.angle_gamma   90.00
#
_symmetry.space_group_name_H-M   'P 1'
#
loop_
_entity.id
_entity.type
_entity.pdbx_description
1 polymer ?
#
loop_
_entity_poly.entity_id
_entity_poly.type
_entity_poly.pdbx_seq_one_letter_code
_entity_poly.pdbx_strand_id
1 'polypeptide(L)'
;MNYKNRAAAPAHLRTKTELKQERLKPAPKQGAAGFYWQGHGYVTLYDPAEAIPMRPRRELSSAQAAALSIGRTLVGTALCAVCGMRTDKFELDRNRGRCYECEARDEREQWEEEKRAICSYAADLLTRSPLFFDTETTGLDEHAEIIEVAILDHDGTVLLNTLVKPTQPIPAESTAINGITEQDVANAPAWSDVCEHVARLLAGRLVVAHHADFDKRMMRQTSLRYGVALAVFQAECTMELLTGLNAGRWPSLGTAIGIAGATVPASDTAHRARSDAEACRQVVLGLARQAQNVSAGLGAELKRA
;
A
#
# COMPACT_ATOMS: atom_id res chain seq x y z
N MET A 1 -5.69 -62.28 -28.24
CA MET A 1 -6.51 -62.77 -27.12
C MET A 1 -6.70 -61.64 -26.12
N ASN A 2 -7.92 -61.44 -25.58
CA ASN A 2 -8.21 -60.35 -24.64
C ASN A 2 -8.43 -60.91 -23.23
N TYR A 3 -7.64 -60.42 -22.27
CA TYR A 3 -7.69 -60.80 -20.86
C TYR A 3 -8.44 -59.74 -20.05
N LYS A 4 -9.11 -60.18 -18.98
CA LYS A 4 -9.92 -59.30 -18.13
C LYS A 4 -9.10 -58.21 -17.44
N ASN A 5 -7.88 -58.53 -17.00
CA ASN A 5 -6.94 -57.63 -16.32
C ASN A 5 -5.51 -58.22 -16.40
N ARG A 6 -4.52 -57.50 -15.85
CA ARG A 6 -3.11 -57.96 -15.87
C ARG A 6 -2.91 -59.33 -15.22
N ALA A 7 -3.62 -59.61 -14.13
CA ALA A 7 -3.51 -60.87 -13.38
C ALA A 7 -4.08 -62.07 -14.16
N ALA A 8 -5.05 -61.84 -15.04
CA ALA A 8 -5.63 -62.87 -15.90
C ALA A 8 -4.79 -63.15 -17.16
N ALA A 9 -3.79 -62.32 -17.47
CA ALA A 9 -2.89 -62.55 -18.58
C ALA A 9 -1.75 -63.50 -18.18
N PRO A 10 -1.27 -64.37 -19.11
CA PRO A 10 -0.13 -65.23 -18.84
C PRO A 10 1.08 -64.47 -18.31
N ALA A 11 1.69 -64.98 -17.24
CA ALA A 11 2.76 -64.29 -16.52
C ALA A 11 4.04 -64.07 -17.35
N HIS A 12 4.26 -64.86 -18.41
CA HIS A 12 5.40 -64.69 -19.31
C HIS A 12 5.23 -63.50 -20.27
N LEU A 13 3.98 -63.11 -20.58
CA LEU A 13 3.74 -61.99 -21.49
C LEU A 13 4.09 -60.66 -20.80
N ARG A 14 4.66 -59.76 -21.59
CA ARG A 14 5.16 -58.46 -21.14
C ARG A 14 4.48 -57.32 -21.88
N THR A 15 4.18 -56.25 -21.17
CA THR A 15 3.86 -54.96 -21.74
C THR A 15 5.10 -54.35 -22.37
N LYS A 16 4.93 -53.33 -23.23
CA LYS A 16 6.06 -52.58 -23.78
C LYS A 16 6.95 -51.96 -22.69
N THR A 17 6.38 -51.58 -21.55
CA THR A 17 7.11 -51.02 -20.41
C THR A 17 7.97 -52.08 -19.72
N GLU A 18 7.43 -53.26 -19.47
CA GLU A 18 8.17 -54.37 -18.86
C GLU A 18 9.28 -54.89 -19.80
N LEU A 19 9.01 -55.03 -21.11
CA LEU A 19 10.06 -55.32 -22.11
C LEU A 19 11.19 -54.29 -22.06
N LYS A 20 10.85 -52.99 -21.97
CA LYS A 20 11.83 -51.91 -21.90
C LYS A 20 12.71 -52.00 -20.65
N GLN A 21 12.17 -52.45 -19.51
CA GLN A 21 12.93 -52.70 -18.27
C GLN A 21 13.95 -53.83 -18.47
N GLU A 22 13.57 -54.87 -19.21
CA GLU A 22 14.42 -55.99 -19.60
C GLU A 22 15.36 -55.69 -20.79
N ARG A 23 15.44 -54.43 -21.24
CA ARG A 23 16.23 -53.99 -22.41
C ARG A 23 15.83 -54.70 -23.71
N LEU A 24 14.56 -55.08 -23.82
CA LEU A 24 13.92 -55.62 -25.01
C LEU A 24 12.94 -54.61 -25.61
N LYS A 25 12.61 -54.78 -26.89
CA LYS A 25 11.49 -54.10 -27.55
C LYS A 25 10.81 -55.08 -28.49
N PRO A 26 9.52 -54.86 -28.82
CA PRO A 26 8.87 -55.68 -29.83
C PRO A 26 9.65 -55.67 -31.14
N ALA A 27 9.78 -56.82 -31.79
CA ALA A 27 10.39 -56.87 -33.12
C ALA A 27 9.55 -56.05 -34.12
N PRO A 28 10.14 -55.51 -35.21
CA PRO A 28 9.41 -54.65 -36.15
C PRO A 28 8.11 -55.24 -36.72
N LYS A 29 7.98 -56.57 -36.73
CA LYS A 29 6.80 -57.30 -37.20
C LYS A 29 6.12 -58.14 -36.12
N GLN A 30 6.52 -57.98 -34.85
CA GLN A 30 5.91 -58.73 -33.77
C GLN A 30 4.48 -58.24 -33.54
N GLY A 31 3.53 -59.17 -33.65
CA GLY A 31 2.13 -58.93 -33.35
C GLY A 31 1.87 -58.86 -31.83
N ALA A 32 0.69 -58.38 -31.45
CA ALA A 32 0.25 -58.49 -30.06
C ALA A 32 -0.01 -59.96 -29.71
N ALA A 33 0.66 -60.47 -28.69
CA ALA A 33 0.36 -61.79 -28.10
C ALA A 33 -0.96 -61.76 -27.32
N GLY A 34 -1.38 -60.58 -26.87
CA GLY A 34 -2.71 -60.35 -26.33
C GLY A 34 -2.89 -58.93 -25.85
N PHE A 35 -4.04 -58.69 -25.22
CA PHE A 35 -4.37 -57.41 -24.62
C PHE A 35 -5.03 -57.65 -23.28
N TYR A 36 -4.86 -56.77 -22.31
CA TYR A 36 -5.70 -56.79 -21.12
C TYR A 36 -6.34 -55.42 -20.87
N TRP A 37 -7.53 -55.42 -20.28
CA TRP A 37 -8.22 -54.17 -19.93
C TRP A 37 -7.70 -53.60 -18.60
N GLN A 38 -7.34 -52.30 -18.57
CA GLN A 38 -6.86 -51.61 -17.36
C GLN A 38 -7.83 -50.56 -16.81
N GLY A 39 -9.12 -50.65 -17.16
CA GLY A 39 -10.16 -49.74 -16.68
C GLY A 39 -10.50 -48.59 -17.63
N HIS A 40 -9.51 -48.08 -18.38
CA HIS A 40 -9.69 -46.94 -19.31
C HIS A 40 -9.04 -47.18 -20.68
N GLY A 41 -8.66 -48.43 -20.98
CA GLY A 41 -8.01 -48.80 -22.23
C GLY A 41 -7.47 -50.23 -22.21
N TYR A 42 -7.17 -50.75 -23.39
CA TYR A 42 -6.47 -52.02 -23.55
C TYR A 42 -4.96 -51.81 -23.58
N VAL A 43 -4.23 -52.60 -22.80
CA VAL A 43 -2.77 -52.64 -22.81
C VAL A 43 -2.31 -53.83 -23.63
N THR A 44 -1.49 -53.58 -24.64
CA THR A 44 -0.91 -54.63 -25.48
C THR A 44 0.17 -55.41 -24.73
N LEU A 45 0.10 -56.72 -24.86
CA LEU A 45 1.07 -57.70 -24.38
C LEU A 45 1.83 -58.32 -25.55
N TYR A 46 3.10 -58.55 -25.32
CA TYR A 46 4.07 -59.10 -26.26
C TYR A 46 4.73 -60.32 -25.64
N ASP A 47 5.08 -61.30 -26.47
CA ASP A 47 5.90 -62.43 -26.06
C ASP A 47 7.37 -62.01 -26.03
N PRO A 48 8.06 -62.06 -24.88
CA PRO A 48 9.50 -61.75 -24.80
C PRO A 48 10.37 -62.64 -25.69
N ALA A 49 9.95 -63.87 -26.00
CA ALA A 49 10.70 -64.78 -26.87
C ALA A 49 10.78 -64.28 -28.33
N GLU A 50 9.81 -63.47 -28.76
CA GLU A 50 9.79 -62.83 -30.09
C GLU A 50 10.32 -61.38 -30.04
N ALA A 51 10.64 -60.87 -28.85
CA ALA A 51 11.18 -59.53 -28.69
C ALA A 51 12.67 -59.49 -29.02
N ILE A 52 13.16 -58.32 -29.43
CA ILE A 52 14.57 -58.12 -29.79
C ILE A 52 15.27 -57.19 -28.79
N PRO A 53 16.58 -57.37 -28.55
CA PRO A 53 17.36 -56.44 -27.74
C PRO A 53 17.24 -55.01 -28.23
N MET A 54 17.06 -54.09 -27.30
CA MET A 54 17.20 -52.67 -27.56
C MET A 54 18.68 -52.36 -27.85
N ARG A 55 18.90 -51.36 -28.71
CA ARG A 55 20.25 -50.83 -28.97
C ARG A 55 21.00 -50.58 -27.65
N PRO A 56 22.30 -50.91 -27.55
CA PRO A 56 23.15 -50.52 -26.43
C PRO A 56 22.95 -49.04 -26.09
N ARG A 57 22.93 -48.72 -24.79
CA ARG A 57 22.91 -47.31 -24.39
C ARG A 57 24.21 -46.69 -24.93
N ARG A 58 24.09 -45.70 -25.79
CA ARG A 58 25.24 -44.90 -26.21
C ARG A 58 25.60 -43.99 -25.05
N GLU A 59 26.87 -43.98 -24.66
CA GLU A 59 27.36 -42.97 -23.72
C GLU A 59 27.15 -41.59 -24.33
N LEU A 60 26.74 -40.64 -23.49
CA LEU A 60 26.57 -39.27 -23.91
C LEU A 60 27.93 -38.71 -24.31
N SER A 61 28.00 -38.02 -25.45
CA SER A 61 29.16 -37.18 -25.72
C SER A 61 29.28 -36.09 -24.65
N SER A 62 30.48 -35.56 -24.43
CA SER A 62 30.70 -34.47 -23.48
C SER A 62 29.77 -33.28 -23.73
N ALA A 63 29.49 -32.95 -24.99
CA ALA A 63 28.54 -31.90 -25.37
C ALA A 63 27.10 -32.21 -24.94
N GLN A 64 26.64 -33.46 -25.11
CA GLN A 64 25.30 -33.87 -24.69
C GLN A 64 25.17 -33.93 -23.17
N ALA A 65 26.21 -34.38 -22.46
CA ALA A 65 26.25 -34.37 -21.01
C ALA A 65 26.21 -32.93 -20.46
N ALA A 66 26.97 -32.01 -21.04
CA ALA A 66 26.94 -30.60 -20.71
C ALA A 66 25.55 -29.98 -20.96
N ALA A 67 24.96 -30.24 -22.13
CA ALA A 67 23.62 -29.74 -22.45
C ALA A 67 22.53 -30.26 -21.49
N LEU A 68 22.59 -31.54 -21.09
CA LEU A 68 21.68 -32.10 -20.10
C LEU A 68 21.89 -31.51 -18.70
N SER A 69 23.14 -31.23 -18.32
CA SER A 69 23.46 -30.54 -17.07
C SER A 69 22.85 -29.14 -17.04
N ILE A 70 23.04 -28.36 -18.10
CA ILE A 70 22.42 -27.04 -18.27
C ILE A 70 20.89 -27.16 -18.27
N GLY A 71 20.32 -28.08 -19.03
CA GLY A 71 18.86 -28.27 -19.08
C GLY A 71 18.26 -28.57 -17.71
N ARG A 72 18.95 -29.32 -16.85
CA ARG A 72 18.52 -29.61 -15.48
C ARG A 72 18.48 -28.36 -14.60
N THR A 73 19.38 -27.39 -14.78
CA THR A 73 19.35 -26.13 -14.02
C THR A 73 18.21 -25.20 -14.45
N LEU A 74 17.67 -25.39 -15.66
CA LEU A 74 16.52 -24.63 -16.17
C LEU A 74 15.18 -25.18 -15.66
N VAL A 75 15.12 -26.43 -15.19
CA VAL A 75 13.89 -27.03 -14.68
C VAL A 75 13.44 -26.27 -13.43
N GLY A 76 12.19 -25.80 -13.43
CA GLY A 76 11.62 -25.05 -12.31
C GLY A 76 11.92 -23.55 -12.34
N THR A 77 12.73 -23.06 -13.29
CA THR A 77 13.03 -21.64 -13.43
C THR A 77 12.37 -21.03 -14.67
N ALA A 78 12.10 -19.73 -14.62
CA ALA A 78 11.56 -18.95 -15.73
C ALA A 78 12.25 -17.58 -15.81
N LEU A 79 12.14 -16.91 -16.96
CA LEU A 79 12.69 -15.56 -17.14
C LEU A 79 11.62 -14.54 -16.72
N CYS A 80 12.03 -13.52 -15.96
CA CYS A 80 11.21 -12.34 -15.71
C CYS A 80 10.86 -11.66 -17.03
N ALA A 81 9.58 -11.33 -17.22
CA ALA A 81 9.07 -10.68 -18.43
C ALA A 81 9.62 -9.24 -18.64
N VAL A 82 10.19 -8.62 -17.61
CA VAL A 82 10.68 -7.25 -17.64
C VAL A 82 12.21 -7.19 -17.76
N CYS A 83 12.95 -7.77 -16.81
CA CYS A 83 14.42 -7.70 -16.81
C CYS A 83 15.11 -8.89 -17.48
N GLY A 84 14.38 -9.95 -17.84
CA GLY A 84 14.96 -11.16 -18.41
C GLY A 84 15.79 -12.00 -17.44
N MET A 85 15.85 -11.64 -16.15
CA MET A 85 16.55 -12.44 -15.14
C MET A 85 15.87 -13.80 -14.96
N ARG A 86 16.67 -14.87 -14.91
CA ARG A 86 16.17 -16.22 -14.62
C ARG A 86 16.06 -16.41 -13.11
N THR A 87 14.86 -16.71 -12.64
CA THR A 87 14.61 -17.05 -11.23
C THR A 87 13.68 -18.27 -11.11
N ASP A 88 13.45 -18.77 -9.91
CA ASP A 88 12.45 -19.79 -9.64
C ASP A 88 11.07 -19.29 -10.12
N LYS A 89 10.37 -20.13 -10.89
CA LYS A 89 9.07 -19.75 -11.48
C LYS A 89 8.00 -19.46 -10.42
N PHE A 90 8.17 -19.93 -9.18
CA PHE A 90 7.27 -19.68 -8.06
C PHE A 90 7.53 -18.32 -7.39
N GLU A 91 8.68 -17.70 -7.65
CA GLU A 91 9.00 -16.34 -7.22
C GLU A 91 8.54 -15.27 -8.24
N LEU A 92 8.07 -15.69 -9.41
CA LEU A 92 7.45 -14.78 -10.37
C LEU A 92 5.99 -14.56 -10.02
N ASP A 93 5.52 -13.31 -10.13
CA ASP A 93 4.09 -13.01 -10.11
C ASP A 93 3.37 -13.83 -11.18
N ARG A 94 2.27 -14.46 -10.77
CA ARG A 94 1.55 -15.44 -11.61
C ARG A 94 0.83 -14.80 -12.78
N ASN A 95 0.49 -13.51 -12.68
CA ASN A 95 -0.28 -12.81 -13.70
C ASN A 95 0.62 -12.11 -14.72
N ARG A 96 1.73 -11.52 -14.25
CA ARG A 96 2.60 -10.64 -15.04
C ARG A 96 3.93 -11.28 -15.39
N GLY A 97 4.30 -12.40 -14.76
CA GLY A 97 5.58 -13.07 -14.95
C GLY A 97 6.76 -12.20 -14.53
N ARG A 98 6.57 -11.33 -13.54
CA ARG A 98 7.59 -10.37 -13.06
C ARG A 98 8.29 -10.90 -11.83
N CYS A 99 9.59 -10.64 -11.70
CA CYS A 99 10.31 -10.91 -10.47
C CYS A 99 10.03 -9.82 -9.43
N TYR A 100 10.22 -10.16 -8.15
CA TYR A 100 10.05 -9.25 -7.01
C TYR A 100 10.73 -7.89 -7.19
N GLU A 101 11.97 -7.86 -7.69
CA GLU A 101 12.71 -6.60 -7.87
C GLU A 101 12.05 -5.68 -8.91
N CYS A 102 11.51 -6.24 -9.99
CA CYS A 102 10.81 -5.47 -11.00
C CYS A 102 9.47 -4.95 -10.46
N GLU A 103 8.74 -5.76 -9.70
CA GLU A 103 7.50 -5.31 -9.06
C GLU A 103 7.77 -4.20 -8.04
N ALA A 104 8.75 -4.39 -7.17
CA ALA A 104 9.13 -3.38 -6.19
C ALA A 104 9.63 -2.08 -6.85
N ARG A 105 10.25 -2.15 -8.03
CA ARG A 105 10.61 -0.96 -8.80
C ARG A 105 9.36 -0.24 -9.33
N ASP A 106 8.42 -0.98 -9.91
CA ASP A 106 7.18 -0.39 -10.42
C ASP A 106 6.37 0.26 -9.28
N GLU A 107 6.31 -0.38 -8.11
CA GLU A 107 5.69 0.18 -6.90
C GLU A 107 6.38 1.48 -6.43
N ARG A 108 7.72 1.51 -6.43
CA ARG A 108 8.47 2.74 -6.12
C ARG A 108 8.21 3.85 -7.13
N GLU A 109 8.17 3.53 -8.43
CA GLU A 109 7.89 4.50 -9.49
C GLU A 109 6.47 5.09 -9.34
N GLN A 110 5.48 4.24 -9.07
CA GLN A 110 4.10 4.68 -8.79
C GLN A 110 4.03 5.56 -7.55
N TRP A 111 4.71 5.18 -6.47
CA TRP A 111 4.76 5.96 -5.24
C TRP A 111 5.40 7.34 -5.47
N GLU A 112 6.49 7.41 -6.24
CA GLU A 112 7.15 8.68 -6.60
C GLU A 112 6.26 9.57 -7.50
N GLU A 113 5.48 8.98 -8.41
CA GLU A 113 4.52 9.71 -9.23
C GLU A 113 3.37 10.28 -8.38
N GLU A 114 2.76 9.47 -7.51
CA GLU A 114 1.72 9.91 -6.58
C GLU A 114 2.25 11.02 -5.67
N LYS A 115 3.45 10.84 -5.11
CA LYS A 115 4.10 11.85 -4.29
C LYS A 115 4.31 13.15 -5.05
N ARG A 116 4.73 13.10 -6.32
CA ARG A 116 4.89 14.29 -7.16
C ARG A 116 3.57 15.01 -7.37
N ALA A 117 2.49 14.28 -7.61
CA ALA A 117 1.14 14.84 -7.75
C ALA A 117 0.68 15.52 -6.45
N ILE A 118 0.87 14.87 -5.30
CA ILE A 118 0.54 15.43 -3.98
C ILE A 118 1.37 16.69 -3.69
N CYS A 119 2.67 16.68 -3.96
CA CYS A 119 3.53 17.85 -3.78
C CYS A 119 3.09 19.02 -4.67
N SER A 120 2.70 18.75 -5.93
CA SER A 120 2.15 19.76 -6.83
C SER A 120 0.82 20.31 -6.31
N TYR A 121 -0.05 19.46 -5.80
CA TYR A 121 -1.34 19.86 -5.22
C TYR A 121 -1.13 20.73 -3.98
N ALA A 122 -0.22 20.35 -3.08
CA ALA A 122 0.13 21.15 -1.91
C ALA A 122 0.66 22.54 -2.29
N ALA A 123 1.43 22.65 -3.38
CA ALA A 123 1.87 23.93 -3.89
C ALA A 123 0.69 24.78 -4.41
N ASP A 124 -0.27 24.17 -5.12
CA ASP A 124 -1.49 24.84 -5.57
C ASP A 124 -2.33 25.35 -4.40
N LEU A 125 -2.51 24.54 -3.35
CA LEU A 125 -3.22 24.94 -2.13
C LEU A 125 -2.67 26.27 -1.59
N LEU A 126 -1.35 26.42 -1.50
CA LEU A 126 -0.70 27.62 -0.97
C LEU A 126 -0.94 28.87 -1.82
N THR A 127 -1.13 28.74 -3.15
CA THR A 127 -1.44 29.89 -4.02
C THR A 127 -2.78 30.54 -3.70
N ARG A 128 -3.66 29.81 -3.00
CA ARG A 128 -4.99 30.26 -2.58
C ARG A 128 -5.00 30.84 -1.17
N SER A 129 -3.84 31.05 -0.55
CA SER A 129 -3.68 31.57 0.81
C SER A 129 -4.61 30.86 1.83
N PRO A 130 -4.44 29.54 2.03
CA PRO A 130 -5.32 28.75 2.87
C PRO A 130 -5.16 29.12 4.34
N LEU A 131 -6.22 28.89 5.11
CA LEU A 131 -6.17 28.90 6.56
C LEU A 131 -5.85 27.50 7.09
N PHE A 132 -5.12 27.43 8.19
CA PHE A 132 -4.84 26.21 8.92
C PHE A 132 -5.63 26.19 10.21
N PHE A 133 -6.36 25.11 10.45
CA PHE A 133 -7.36 24.99 11.51
C PHE A 133 -7.11 23.74 12.33
N ASP A 134 -7.29 23.85 13.64
CA ASP A 134 -7.24 22.73 14.57
C ASP A 134 -8.07 23.03 15.84
N THR A 135 -8.56 21.98 16.50
CA THR A 135 -9.31 22.06 17.75
C THR A 135 -8.86 21.05 18.80
N GLU A 136 -8.77 21.50 20.05
CA GLU A 136 -8.72 20.62 21.21
C GLU A 136 -10.11 20.44 21.81
N THR A 137 -10.35 19.27 22.39
CA THR A 137 -11.70 18.89 22.81
C THR A 137 -11.71 18.21 24.17
N THR A 138 -12.89 18.16 24.80
CA THR A 138 -13.11 17.35 26.01
C THR A 138 -13.12 15.85 25.73
N GLY A 139 -13.09 15.39 24.48
CA GLY A 139 -13.09 13.97 24.14
C GLY A 139 -13.43 13.69 22.68
N LEU A 140 -13.66 12.43 22.33
CA LEU A 140 -13.88 11.99 20.94
C LEU A 140 -15.33 11.60 20.62
N ASP A 141 -16.20 11.59 21.63
CA ASP A 141 -17.58 11.12 21.55
C ASP A 141 -18.57 12.22 21.08
N GLU A 142 -19.86 11.86 21.04
CA GLU A 142 -20.96 12.75 20.64
C GLU A 142 -21.36 13.80 21.69
N HIS A 143 -20.72 13.78 22.86
CA HIS A 143 -20.93 14.73 23.95
C HIS A 143 -19.76 15.69 24.17
N ALA A 144 -18.62 15.42 23.53
CA ALA A 144 -17.45 16.27 23.55
C ALA A 144 -17.72 17.71 23.09
N GLU A 145 -16.93 18.64 23.58
CA GLU A 145 -16.99 20.07 23.27
C GLU A 145 -15.59 20.57 22.91
N ILE A 146 -15.52 21.58 22.05
CA ILE A 146 -14.28 22.31 21.78
C ILE A 146 -13.86 23.07 23.05
N ILE A 147 -12.59 22.93 23.43
CA ILE A 147 -11.95 23.64 24.55
C ILE A 147 -10.75 24.51 24.13
N GLU A 148 -10.26 24.33 22.91
CA GLU A 148 -9.32 25.24 22.26
C GLU A 148 -9.59 25.28 20.76
N VAL A 149 -9.44 26.45 20.13
CA VAL A 149 -9.48 26.58 18.68
C VAL A 149 -8.34 27.49 18.21
N ALA A 150 -7.65 27.06 17.16
CA ALA A 150 -6.61 27.83 16.52
C ALA A 150 -6.85 27.96 15.01
N ILE A 151 -6.58 29.16 14.49
CA ILE A 151 -6.66 29.49 13.07
C ILE A 151 -5.41 30.29 12.71
N LEU A 152 -4.62 29.75 11.79
CA LEU A 152 -3.43 30.39 11.25
C LEU A 152 -3.66 30.72 9.78
N ASP A 153 -3.08 31.83 9.31
CA ASP A 153 -2.99 32.11 7.87
C ASP A 153 -1.80 31.34 7.25
N HIS A 154 -1.76 31.29 5.93
CA HIS A 154 -0.73 30.58 5.16
C HIS A 154 0.71 31.04 5.44
N ASP A 155 0.90 32.29 5.84
CA ASP A 155 2.20 32.84 6.22
C ASP A 155 2.60 32.52 7.68
N GLY A 156 1.71 31.89 8.46
CA GLY A 156 1.91 31.54 9.86
C GLY A 156 1.38 32.58 10.84
N THR A 157 0.77 33.65 10.35
CA THR A 157 0.10 34.64 11.21
C THR A 157 -1.05 33.98 11.97
N VAL A 158 -1.05 34.09 13.30
CA VAL A 158 -2.12 33.58 14.14
C VAL A 158 -3.30 34.55 14.07
N LEU A 159 -4.39 34.12 13.42
CA LEU A 159 -5.63 34.89 13.30
C LEU A 159 -6.55 34.69 14.50
N LEU A 160 -6.54 33.48 15.06
CA LEU A 160 -7.25 33.13 16.28
C LEU A 160 -6.46 32.06 17.04
N ASN A 161 -6.37 32.21 18.35
CA ASN A 161 -5.89 31.17 19.26
C ASN A 161 -6.53 31.42 20.62
N THR A 162 -7.53 30.64 20.99
CA THR A 162 -8.30 30.88 22.20
C THR A 162 -8.79 29.60 22.84
N LEU A 163 -8.76 29.57 24.17
CA LEU A 163 -9.46 28.56 24.95
C LEU A 163 -10.96 28.83 24.92
N VAL A 164 -11.74 27.79 25.12
CA VAL A 164 -13.20 27.83 25.18
C VAL A 164 -13.63 27.15 26.46
N LYS A 165 -14.51 27.81 27.22
CA LYS A 165 -15.09 27.25 28.43
C LYS A 165 -16.19 26.24 28.07
N PRO A 166 -16.00 24.93 28.30
CA PRO A 166 -17.01 23.93 28.01
C PRO A 166 -18.17 24.00 29.02
N THR A 167 -19.29 23.38 28.68
CA THR A 167 -20.41 23.21 29.63
C THR A 167 -20.29 21.98 30.52
N GLN A 168 -19.42 21.04 30.15
CA GLN A 168 -19.14 19.80 30.90
C GLN A 168 -17.72 19.79 31.45
N PRO A 169 -17.46 19.01 32.52
CA PRO A 169 -16.10 18.80 33.01
C PRO A 169 -15.18 18.21 31.93
N ILE A 170 -13.92 18.66 31.92
CA ILE A 170 -12.84 18.13 31.09
C ILE A 170 -12.37 16.80 31.70
N PRO A 171 -12.51 15.66 31.00
CA PRO A 171 -11.98 14.38 31.46
C PRO A 171 -10.45 14.41 31.62
N ALA A 172 -9.95 13.71 32.63
CA ALA A 172 -8.52 13.63 32.91
C ALA A 172 -7.71 13.03 31.75
N GLU A 173 -8.31 12.14 30.96
CA GLU A 173 -7.71 11.57 29.75
C GLU A 173 -7.47 12.62 28.66
N SER A 174 -8.39 13.56 28.48
CA SER A 174 -8.25 14.67 27.52
C SER A 174 -7.19 15.64 27.99
N THR A 175 -7.20 16.03 29.27
CA THR A 175 -6.12 16.84 29.87
C THR A 175 -4.75 16.15 29.78
N ALA A 176 -4.67 14.83 29.89
CA ALA A 176 -3.40 14.10 29.74
C ALA A 176 -2.81 14.19 28.32
N ILE A 177 -3.65 14.45 27.31
CA ILE A 177 -3.26 14.58 25.90
C ILE A 177 -2.93 16.04 25.57
N ASN A 178 -3.84 16.97 25.88
CA ASN A 178 -3.74 18.36 25.45
C ASN A 178 -3.25 19.34 26.53
N GLY A 179 -3.12 18.88 27.77
CA GLY A 179 -2.63 19.68 28.88
C GLY A 179 -3.60 20.77 29.36
N ILE A 180 -4.83 20.83 28.83
CA ILE A 180 -5.82 21.86 29.20
C ILE A 180 -6.58 21.41 30.44
N THR A 181 -6.53 22.23 31.48
CA THR A 181 -7.17 22.00 32.77
C THR A 181 -8.44 22.83 32.95
N GLU A 182 -9.27 22.46 33.93
CA GLU A 182 -10.42 23.26 34.37
C GLU A 182 -10.03 24.69 34.77
N GLN A 183 -8.86 24.86 35.39
CA GLN A 183 -8.37 26.17 35.79
C GLN A 183 -8.04 27.06 34.58
N ASP A 184 -7.51 26.47 33.51
CA ASP A 184 -7.15 27.20 32.29
C ASP A 184 -8.39 27.77 31.59
N VAL A 185 -9.49 26.99 31.56
CA VAL A 185 -10.74 27.38 30.89
C VAL A 185 -11.72 28.13 31.79
N ALA A 186 -11.45 28.27 33.09
CA ALA A 186 -12.39 28.83 34.07
C ALA A 186 -12.90 30.23 33.69
N ASN A 187 -12.02 31.06 33.12
CA ASN A 187 -12.29 32.43 32.67
C ASN A 187 -12.28 32.57 31.14
N ALA A 188 -12.19 31.45 30.40
CA ALA A 188 -12.25 31.47 28.95
C ALA A 188 -13.65 31.87 28.45
N PRO A 189 -13.76 32.45 27.24
CA PRO A 189 -15.06 32.74 26.63
C PRO A 189 -15.87 31.46 26.40
N ALA A 190 -17.20 31.59 26.37
CA ALA A 190 -18.06 30.49 25.95
C ALA A 190 -17.97 30.29 24.44
N TRP A 191 -18.35 29.11 23.94
CA TRP A 191 -18.38 28.86 22.50
C TRP A 191 -19.26 29.88 21.75
N SER A 192 -20.36 30.33 22.35
CA SER A 192 -21.24 31.35 21.80
C SER A 192 -20.55 32.69 21.53
N ASP A 193 -19.49 33.03 22.27
CA ASP A 193 -18.74 34.27 22.09
C ASP A 193 -17.67 34.13 20.99
N VAL A 194 -17.21 32.90 20.74
CA VAL A 194 -16.11 32.57 19.81
C VAL A 194 -16.63 32.19 18.43
N CYS A 195 -17.77 31.50 18.35
CA CYS A 195 -18.25 30.84 17.13
C CYS A 195 -18.48 31.81 15.97
N GLU A 196 -18.99 33.02 16.23
CA GLU A 196 -19.21 34.02 15.19
C GLU A 196 -17.89 34.56 14.62
N HIS A 197 -16.87 34.69 15.46
CA HIS A 197 -15.53 35.10 15.01
C HIS A 197 -14.95 34.01 14.11
N VAL A 198 -14.98 32.75 14.55
CA VAL A 198 -14.53 31.61 13.75
C VAL A 198 -15.27 31.58 12.41
N ALA A 199 -16.60 31.69 12.41
CA ALA A 199 -17.41 31.70 11.19
C ALA A 199 -16.97 32.80 10.21
N ARG A 200 -16.71 34.02 10.71
CA ARG A 200 -16.24 35.13 9.88
C ARG A 200 -14.86 34.88 9.28
N LEU A 201 -13.94 34.27 10.03
CA LEU A 201 -12.59 33.95 9.53
C LEU A 201 -12.62 32.86 8.45
N LEU A 202 -13.44 31.83 8.62
CA LEU A 202 -13.53 30.70 7.69
C LEU A 202 -14.37 31.01 6.44
N ALA A 203 -15.25 32.01 6.48
CA ALA A 203 -16.17 32.32 5.39
C ALA A 203 -15.44 32.61 4.07
N GLY A 204 -15.71 31.78 3.05
CA GLY A 204 -15.14 31.93 1.70
C GLY A 204 -13.64 31.62 1.60
N ARG A 205 -13.02 31.10 2.66
CA ARG A 205 -11.59 30.73 2.68
C ARG A 205 -11.42 29.25 2.44
N LEU A 206 -10.33 28.89 1.76
CA LEU A 206 -9.83 27.52 1.76
C LEU A 206 -9.28 27.21 3.16
N VAL A 207 -9.73 26.11 3.75
CA VAL A 207 -9.23 25.63 5.04
C VAL A 207 -8.45 24.33 4.81
N VAL A 208 -7.38 24.15 5.57
CA VAL A 208 -6.61 22.92 5.62
C VAL A 208 -6.50 22.49 7.07
N ALA A 209 -6.81 21.22 7.35
CA ALA A 209 -6.70 20.64 8.68
C ALA A 209 -6.14 19.22 8.60
N HIS A 210 -5.65 18.70 9.72
CA HIS A 210 -5.26 17.30 9.83
C HIS A 210 -6.40 16.54 10.48
N HIS A 211 -6.98 15.56 9.76
CA HIS A 211 -8.23 14.89 10.17
C HIS A 211 -9.46 15.84 10.17
N ALA A 212 -9.60 16.64 9.11
CA ALA A 212 -10.60 17.70 8.99
C ALA A 212 -12.06 17.30 9.29
N ASP A 213 -12.45 16.05 9.04
CA ASP A 213 -13.78 15.54 9.39
C ASP A 213 -14.06 15.56 10.91
N PHE A 214 -13.03 15.33 11.73
CA PHE A 214 -13.10 15.46 13.18
C PHE A 214 -13.42 16.90 13.56
N ASP A 215 -12.63 17.87 13.10
CA ASP A 215 -12.82 19.29 13.38
C ASP A 215 -14.20 19.79 12.94
N LYS A 216 -14.63 19.44 11.72
CA LYS A 216 -15.96 19.78 11.21
C LYS A 216 -17.07 19.22 12.09
N ARG A 217 -16.92 17.98 12.56
CA ARG A 217 -17.86 17.35 13.50
C ARG A 217 -17.87 18.09 14.83
N MET A 218 -16.72 18.44 15.39
CA MET A 218 -16.59 19.15 16.66
C MET A 218 -17.19 20.56 16.61
N MET A 219 -16.95 21.28 15.51
CA MET A 219 -17.57 22.57 15.22
C MET A 219 -19.10 22.47 15.22
N ARG A 220 -19.64 21.43 14.55
CA ARG A 220 -21.09 21.19 14.49
C ARG A 220 -21.67 20.84 15.85
N GLN A 221 -21.09 19.87 16.53
CA GLN A 221 -21.58 19.36 17.81
C GLN A 221 -21.56 20.44 18.90
N THR A 222 -20.46 21.17 19.02
CA THR A 222 -20.34 22.26 19.99
C THR A 222 -21.32 23.38 19.66
N SER A 223 -21.47 23.77 18.39
CA SER A 223 -22.44 24.80 17.98
C SER A 223 -23.89 24.41 18.30
N LEU A 224 -24.26 23.15 18.04
CA LEU A 224 -25.60 22.64 18.38
C LEU A 224 -25.87 22.68 19.89
N ARG A 225 -24.86 22.38 20.71
CA ARG A 225 -24.99 22.40 22.18
C ARG A 225 -25.25 23.81 22.72
N TYR A 226 -24.61 24.83 22.15
CA TYR A 226 -24.80 26.23 22.54
C TYR A 226 -26.00 26.90 21.83
N GLY A 227 -26.68 26.20 20.93
CA GLY A 227 -27.80 26.76 20.17
C GLY A 227 -27.41 27.90 19.22
N VAL A 228 -26.16 27.88 18.72
CA VAL A 228 -25.62 28.90 17.82
C VAL A 228 -25.57 28.42 16.36
N ALA A 229 -25.48 29.38 15.43
CA ALA A 229 -25.43 29.07 14.01
C ALA A 229 -24.16 28.27 13.66
N LEU A 230 -24.33 27.26 12.82
CA LEU A 230 -23.22 26.43 12.34
C LEU A 230 -22.39 27.18 11.29
N ALA A 231 -21.08 27.31 11.55
CA ALA A 231 -20.11 27.69 10.53
C ALA A 231 -19.88 26.50 9.58
N VAL A 232 -20.39 26.58 8.36
CA VAL A 232 -20.13 25.58 7.32
C VAL A 232 -18.92 26.02 6.51
N PHE A 233 -17.87 25.20 6.48
CA PHE A 233 -16.68 25.42 5.68
C PHE A 233 -16.25 24.13 4.99
N GLN A 234 -15.55 24.28 3.88
CA GLN A 234 -14.87 23.17 3.21
C GLN A 234 -13.42 23.13 3.70
N ALA A 235 -12.89 21.94 3.90
CA ALA A 235 -11.52 21.75 4.36
C ALA A 235 -10.85 20.63 3.59
N GLU A 236 -9.63 20.90 3.15
CA GLU A 236 -8.72 19.89 2.63
C GLU A 236 -8.06 19.17 3.80
N CYS A 237 -7.97 17.85 3.72
CA CYS A 237 -7.50 17.01 4.81
C CYS A 237 -6.10 16.47 4.50
N THR A 238 -5.08 16.89 5.25
CA THR A 238 -3.70 16.41 5.04
C THR A 238 -3.53 14.92 5.35
N MET A 239 -4.36 14.39 6.25
CA MET A 239 -4.40 12.95 6.56
C MET A 239 -4.88 12.13 5.35
N GLU A 240 -5.97 12.55 4.71
CA GLU A 240 -6.49 11.90 3.50
C GLU A 240 -5.52 12.06 2.33
N LEU A 241 -5.01 13.28 2.13
CA LEU A 241 -4.04 13.60 1.08
C LEU A 241 -2.81 12.68 1.10
N LEU A 242 -2.37 12.28 2.29
CA LEU A 242 -1.15 11.48 2.48
C LEU A 242 -1.40 9.99 2.68
N THR A 243 -2.65 9.52 2.56
CA THR A 243 -3.02 8.13 2.82
C THR A 243 -2.34 7.16 1.85
N GLY A 244 -2.27 7.48 0.56
CA GLY A 244 -1.58 6.64 -0.43
C GLY A 244 -0.08 6.54 -0.18
N LEU A 245 0.56 7.64 0.25
CA LEU A 245 1.97 7.65 0.62
C LEU A 245 2.28 6.89 1.91
N ASN A 246 1.26 6.55 2.71
CA ASN A 246 1.36 5.77 3.94
C ASN A 246 0.75 4.36 3.79
N ALA A 247 0.94 3.73 2.62
CA ALA A 247 0.48 2.38 2.33
C ALA A 247 -1.03 2.18 2.59
N GLY A 248 -1.83 3.18 2.22
CA GLY A 248 -3.29 3.16 2.36
C GLY A 248 -3.80 3.36 3.80
N ARG A 249 -2.94 3.70 4.76
CA ARG A 249 -3.34 3.98 6.14
C ARG A 249 -3.36 5.48 6.40
N TRP A 250 -4.31 5.94 7.21
CA TRP A 250 -4.32 7.31 7.71
C TRP A 250 -3.06 7.60 8.52
N PRO A 251 -2.20 8.54 8.10
CA PRO A 251 -1.02 8.91 8.86
C PRO A 251 -1.42 9.79 10.05
N SER A 252 -0.76 9.60 11.19
CA SER A 252 -0.79 10.60 12.25
C SER A 252 -0.10 11.89 11.79
N LEU A 253 -0.31 12.99 12.51
CA LEU A 253 0.36 14.26 12.19
C LEU A 253 1.89 14.12 12.21
N GLY A 254 2.43 13.36 13.17
CA GLY A 254 3.85 13.02 13.24
C GLY A 254 4.35 12.24 12.01
N THR A 255 3.58 11.25 11.55
CA THR A 255 3.90 10.53 10.31
C THR A 255 3.82 11.44 9.08
N ALA A 256 2.81 12.31 9.02
CA ALA A 256 2.63 13.27 7.93
C ALA A 256 3.81 14.26 7.85
N ILE A 257 4.31 14.76 8.98
CA ILE A 257 5.53 15.57 9.06
C ILE A 257 6.72 14.84 8.43
N GLY A 258 6.90 13.56 8.77
CA GLY A 258 7.96 12.72 8.22
C GLY A 258 7.85 12.53 6.70
N ILE A 259 6.66 12.19 6.20
CA ILE A 259 6.39 12.04 4.76
C ILE A 259 6.68 13.35 4.01
N ALA A 260 6.26 14.49 4.58
CA ALA A 260 6.43 15.80 4.00
C ALA A 260 7.88 16.34 4.09
N GLY A 261 8.77 15.67 4.83
CA GLY A 261 10.10 16.21 5.13
C GLY A 261 10.02 17.58 5.80
N ALA A 262 8.98 17.80 6.59
CA ALA A 262 8.69 19.07 7.21
C ALA A 262 9.55 19.27 8.48
N THR A 263 9.89 20.52 8.75
CA THR A 263 10.54 20.89 10.01
C THR A 263 9.54 21.69 10.82
N VAL A 264 9.12 21.11 11.94
CA VAL A 264 8.26 21.79 12.90
C VAL A 264 9.11 22.40 14.00
N PRO A 265 8.78 23.63 14.48
CA PRO A 265 9.38 24.16 15.69
C PRO A 265 9.18 23.19 16.86
N ALA A 266 10.10 23.21 17.82
CA ALA A 266 9.89 22.47 19.06
C ALA A 266 8.57 22.94 19.71
N SER A 267 7.64 22.01 19.87
CA SER A 267 6.41 22.22 20.62
C SER A 267 6.57 21.60 22.01
N ASP A 268 5.81 22.10 22.96
CA ASP A 268 5.57 21.39 24.21
C ASP A 268 5.00 19.99 23.91
N THR A 269 5.19 19.05 24.85
CA THR A 269 4.73 17.66 24.68
C THR A 269 3.21 17.51 24.66
N ALA A 270 2.48 18.56 25.03
CA ALA A 270 1.02 18.59 25.02
C ALA A 270 0.50 18.93 23.61
N HIS A 271 -0.57 18.25 23.21
CA HIS A 271 -1.36 18.64 22.04
C HIS A 271 -1.97 20.02 22.27
N ARG A 272 -1.68 20.95 21.39
CA ARG A 272 -2.21 22.32 21.46
C ARG A 272 -2.65 22.71 20.08
N ALA A 273 -3.85 23.25 19.96
CA ALA A 273 -4.46 23.53 18.66
C ALA A 273 -3.55 24.41 17.78
N ARG A 274 -2.91 25.42 18.38
CA ARG A 274 -1.98 26.30 17.64
C ARG A 274 -0.76 25.55 17.09
N SER A 275 -0.19 24.65 17.89
CA SER A 275 0.97 23.86 17.50
C SER A 275 0.62 22.85 16.42
N ASP A 276 -0.53 22.20 16.53
CA ASP A 276 -0.98 21.18 15.57
C ASP A 276 -1.43 21.83 14.25
N ALA A 277 -2.09 22.99 14.29
CA ALA A 277 -2.35 23.81 13.11
C ALA A 277 -1.06 24.26 12.40
N GLU A 278 -0.04 24.69 13.15
CA GLU A 278 1.27 25.04 12.59
C GLU A 278 2.00 23.81 12.02
N ALA A 279 1.92 22.66 12.67
CA ALA A 279 2.47 21.41 12.16
C ALA A 279 1.79 20.99 10.85
N CYS A 280 0.46 21.09 10.77
CA CYS A 280 -0.32 20.88 9.55
C CYS A 280 0.12 21.85 8.44
N ARG A 281 0.36 23.12 8.77
CA ARG A 281 0.95 24.10 7.86
C ARG A 281 2.33 23.70 7.36
N GLN A 282 3.20 23.24 8.24
CA GLN A 282 4.54 22.78 7.86
C GLN A 282 4.52 21.54 6.98
N VAL A 283 3.54 20.64 7.14
CA VAL A 283 3.32 19.52 6.23
C VAL A 283 3.06 20.01 4.81
N VAL A 284 2.11 20.95 4.62
CA VAL A 284 1.79 21.51 3.30
C VAL A 284 3.00 22.25 2.71
N LEU A 285 3.70 23.06 3.51
CA LEU A 285 4.91 23.76 3.09
C LEU A 285 6.03 22.78 2.69
N GLY A 286 6.21 21.70 3.45
CA GLY A 286 7.20 20.65 3.18
C GLY A 286 6.96 19.99 1.83
N LEU A 287 5.72 19.59 1.57
CA LEU A 287 5.30 19.00 0.29
C LEU A 287 5.49 19.99 -0.87
N ALA A 288 5.07 21.24 -0.70
CA ALA A 288 5.21 22.26 -1.74
C ALA A 288 6.68 22.56 -2.09
N ARG A 289 7.57 22.60 -1.09
CA ARG A 289 9.03 22.75 -1.35
C ARG A 289 9.59 21.60 -2.18
N GLN A 290 9.12 20.37 -1.95
CA GLN A 290 9.55 19.21 -2.73
C GLN A 290 9.14 19.32 -4.21
N ALA A 291 7.97 19.89 -4.52
CA ALA A 291 7.56 20.14 -5.91
C ALA A 291 8.50 21.12 -6.65
N GLN A 292 8.96 22.15 -5.96
CA GLN A 292 9.88 23.15 -6.52
C GLN A 292 11.26 22.56 -6.83
N ASN A 293 11.75 21.68 -5.94
CA ASN A 293 13.05 21.02 -6.12
C ASN A 293 13.06 20.08 -7.34
N VAL A 294 11.96 19.36 -7.61
CA VAL A 294 11.81 18.51 -8.80
C VAL A 294 11.84 19.36 -10.08
N SER A 295 11.11 20.48 -10.09
CA SER A 295 11.06 21.39 -11.24
C SER A 295 12.43 22.03 -11.54
N ALA A 296 13.19 22.39 -10.49
CA ALA A 296 14.54 22.94 -10.62
C ALA A 296 15.57 21.92 -11.14
N GLY A 297 15.46 20.66 -10.71
CA GLY A 297 16.34 19.56 -11.14
C GLY A 297 16.22 19.25 -12.64
N LEU A 298 14.99 19.09 -13.15
CA LEU A 298 14.75 18.86 -14.59
C LEU A 298 15.25 20.02 -15.46
N GLY A 299 15.07 21.26 -15.01
CA GLY A 299 15.55 22.45 -15.72
C GLY A 299 17.07 22.57 -15.79
N ALA A 300 17.80 21.96 -14.84
CA ALA A 300 19.26 21.93 -14.82
C ALA A 300 19.85 20.84 -15.73
N GLU A 301 19.18 19.69 -15.85
CA GLU A 301 19.59 18.59 -16.75
C GLU A 301 19.38 18.96 -18.23
N LEU A 302 18.27 19.61 -18.57
CA LEU A 302 17.99 20.07 -19.94
C LEU A 302 18.93 21.19 -20.42
N LYS A 303 19.58 21.92 -19.50
CA LYS A 303 20.60 22.93 -19.85
C LYS A 303 22.01 22.35 -19.99
N ARG A 304 22.21 21.08 -19.62
CA ARG A 304 23.50 20.36 -19.70
C ARG A 304 23.55 19.34 -20.84
N ALA A 305 22.42 19.02 -21.45
CA ALA A 305 22.31 18.23 -22.68
C ALA A 305 22.40 19.14 -23.92
#